data_AF-A0A958C542-F1
#
_entry.id   AF-A0A958C542-F1
#
_cell.length_a   1.000
_cell.length_b   1.000
_cell.length_c   1.000
_cell.angle_alpha   90.00
_cell.angle_beta   90.00
_cell.angle_gamma   90.00
#
_symmetry.space_group_name_H-M   'P 1'
#
loop_
_entity.id
_entity.type
_entity.pdbx_description
1 polymer ?
#
loop_
_entity_poly.entity_id
_entity_poly.type
_entity_poly.pdbx_seq_one_letter_code
_entity_poly.pdbx_strand_id
1 'polypeptide(L)'
;DHASVAILEIILRDEIGHVEAGSRWFHHLCAQRGLDPEQTYFSLLEHHLPAGVRCPLHRAARLEAGFSESELGRLEALCKRS
;
A
#
# COMPACT_ATOMS: atom_id res chain seq x y z
N ASP A 1 8.85 -12.41 24.32
CA ASP A 1 8.41 -13.81 24.15
C ASP A 1 8.56 -14.17 22.68
N HIS A 2 9.23 -15.29 22.38
CA HIS A 2 9.49 -15.75 21.00
C HIS A 2 8.22 -16.25 20.31
N ALA A 3 7.23 -16.76 21.06
CA ALA A 3 5.98 -17.23 20.49
C ALA A 3 5.17 -16.08 19.87
N SER A 4 5.15 -14.91 20.53
CA SER A 4 4.48 -13.72 20.00
C SER A 4 5.11 -13.22 18.71
N VAL A 5 6.44 -13.28 18.57
CA VAL A 5 7.14 -12.86 17.34
C VAL A 5 6.75 -13.75 16.17
N ALA A 6 6.74 -15.07 16.35
CA ALA A 6 6.37 -16.01 15.28
C ALA A 6 4.94 -15.79 14.77
N ILE A 7 3.99 -15.44 15.66
CA ILE A 7 2.62 -15.12 15.26
C ILE A 7 2.58 -13.84 14.41
N LEU A 8 3.34 -12.81 14.80
CA LEU A 8 3.40 -11.55 14.04
C LEU A 8 4.03 -11.73 12.66
N GLU A 9 4.99 -12.64 12.50
CA GLU A 9 5.58 -12.97 11.19
C GLU A 9 4.57 -13.61 10.24
N ILE A 10 3.72 -14.50 10.74
CA ILE A 10 2.63 -15.11 9.95
C ILE A 10 1.65 -14.02 9.51
N ILE A 11 1.22 -13.16 10.44
CA ILE A 11 0.31 -12.05 10.15
C ILE A 11 0.92 -11.12 9.10
N LEU A 12 2.20 -10.75 9.25
CA LEU A 12 2.87 -9.86 8.30
C LEU A 12 2.89 -10.44 6.88
N ARG A 13 3.23 -11.72 6.72
CA ARG A 13 3.24 -12.40 5.42
C ARG A 13 1.84 -12.41 4.79
N ASP A 14 0.83 -12.72 5.58
CA ASP A 14 -0.55 -12.79 5.10
C ASP A 14 -1.05 -11.39 4.68
N GLU A 15 -0.68 -10.33 5.42
CA GLU A 15 -0.98 -8.94 5.06
C GLU A 15 -0.24 -8.49 3.78
N ILE A 16 1.00 -8.94 3.55
CA ILE A 16 1.70 -8.67 2.27
C ILE A 16 0.92 -9.28 1.11
N GLY A 17 0.54 -10.56 1.21
CA GLY A 17 -0.23 -11.24 0.17
C GLY A 17 -1.61 -10.63 -0.06
N HIS A 18 -2.27 -10.16 1.00
CA HIS A 18 -3.54 -9.44 0.91
C HIS A 18 -3.38 -8.12 0.14
N VAL A 19 -2.39 -7.31 0.50
CA VAL A 19 -2.13 -6.04 -0.18
C VAL A 19 -1.76 -6.28 -1.64
N GLU A 20 -0.93 -7.28 -1.94
CA GLU A 20 -0.55 -7.64 -3.30
C GLU A 20 -1.77 -8.01 -4.16
N ALA A 21 -2.68 -8.83 -3.62
CA ALA A 21 -3.93 -9.18 -4.30
C ALA A 21 -4.79 -7.93 -4.59
N GLY A 22 -4.88 -7.01 -3.63
CA GLY A 22 -5.57 -5.73 -3.80
C GLY A 22 -4.96 -4.88 -4.92
N SER A 23 -3.63 -4.71 -4.91
CA SER A 23 -2.90 -3.95 -5.94
C SER A 23 -3.13 -4.52 -7.34
N ARG A 24 -3.04 -5.85 -7.50
CA ARG A 24 -3.30 -6.51 -8.79
C ARG A 24 -4.73 -6.24 -9.30
N TRP A 25 -5.73 -6.39 -8.44
CA TRP A 25 -7.12 -6.13 -8.83
C TRP A 25 -7.36 -4.65 -9.15
N PHE A 26 -6.76 -3.75 -8.39
CA PHE A 26 -6.85 -2.31 -8.65
C PHE A 26 -6.25 -1.94 -10.01
N HIS A 27 -5.06 -2.46 -10.33
CA HIS A 27 -4.42 -2.24 -11.63
C HIS A 27 -5.25 -2.81 -12.77
N HIS A 28 -5.80 -4.02 -12.59
CA HIS A 28 -6.68 -4.65 -13.56
C HIS A 28 -7.91 -3.78 -13.86
N LEU A 29 -8.57 -3.24 -12.83
CA LEU A 29 -9.73 -2.37 -12.99
C LEU A 29 -9.37 -1.01 -13.61
N CYS A 30 -8.22 -0.44 -13.27
CA CYS A 30 -7.73 0.78 -13.91
C CYS A 30 -7.49 0.54 -15.41
N ALA A 31 -6.83 -0.56 -15.78
CA ALA A 31 -6.60 -0.93 -17.17
C ALA A 31 -7.91 -1.14 -17.95
N GLN A 32 -8.89 -1.83 -17.36
CA GLN A 32 -10.22 -2.00 -17.97
C GLN A 32 -10.96 -0.68 -18.19
N ARG A 33 -10.73 0.32 -17.33
CA ARG A 33 -11.39 1.63 -17.38
C ARG A 33 -10.56 2.70 -18.11
N GLY A 34 -9.37 2.37 -18.58
CA GLY A 34 -8.45 3.34 -19.20
C GLY A 34 -7.94 4.42 -18.24
N LEU A 35 -7.80 4.09 -16.95
CA LEU A 35 -7.33 5.00 -15.92
C LEU A 35 -5.84 4.78 -15.63
N ASP A 36 -5.12 5.86 -15.31
CA ASP A 36 -3.78 5.77 -14.74
C ASP A 36 -3.88 5.27 -13.29
N PRO A 37 -3.28 4.11 -12.95
CA PRO A 37 -3.46 3.50 -11.64
C PRO A 37 -2.85 4.36 -10.53
N GLU A 38 -1.64 4.89 -10.72
CA GLU A 38 -0.97 5.67 -9.70
C GLU A 38 -1.75 6.96 -9.38
N GLN A 39 -2.10 7.74 -10.40
CA GLN A 39 -2.89 8.96 -10.24
C GLN A 39 -4.25 8.67 -9.59
N THR A 40 -4.94 7.62 -10.05
CA THR A 40 -6.25 7.23 -9.50
C THR A 40 -6.13 6.83 -8.03
N TYR A 41 -5.09 6.07 -7.68
CA TYR A 41 -4.85 5.63 -6.30
C TYR A 41 -4.67 6.83 -5.38
N PHE A 42 -3.82 7.79 -5.75
CA PHE A 42 -3.59 8.99 -4.91
C PHE A 42 -4.83 9.89 -4.83
N SER A 43 -5.59 10.05 -5.90
CA SER A 43 -6.87 10.78 -5.83
C SER A 43 -7.88 10.10 -4.89
N LEU A 44 -7.94 8.77 -4.90
CA LEU A 44 -8.80 8.02 -3.97
C LEU A 44 -8.31 8.11 -2.52
N LEU A 45 -7.00 8.08 -2.29
CA LEU A 45 -6.42 8.30 -0.97
C LEU A 45 -6.77 9.67 -0.41
N GLU A 46 -6.66 10.73 -1.22
CA GLU A 46 -7.03 12.09 -0.79
C GLU A 46 -8.52 12.20 -0.44
N HIS A 47 -9.39 11.53 -1.19
CA HIS A 47 -10.83 11.59 -0.98
C HIS A 47 -11.30 10.73 0.21
N HIS A 48 -10.75 9.53 0.37
CA HIS A 48 -11.23 8.55 1.34
C HIS A 48 -10.38 8.47 2.61
N LEU A 49 -9.16 8.97 2.61
CA LEU A 49 -8.25 8.97 3.76
C LEU A 49 -7.77 10.39 4.09
N PRO A 50 -8.67 11.31 4.47
CA PRO A 50 -8.33 12.72 4.71
C PRO A 50 -7.42 12.93 5.93
N ALA A 51 -7.37 11.96 6.86
CA ALA A 51 -6.45 11.97 7.99
C ALA A 51 -4.99 11.65 7.58
N GLY A 52 -4.76 11.30 6.32
CA GLY A 52 -3.46 10.95 5.79
C GLY A 52 -3.04 9.51 6.11
N VAL A 53 -1.83 9.17 5.67
CA VAL A 53 -1.27 7.83 5.80
C VAL A 53 -0.44 7.74 7.08
N ARG A 54 -0.69 6.70 7.89
CA ARG A 54 0.11 6.45 9.10
C ARG A 54 1.52 6.01 8.73
N CYS A 55 2.49 6.59 9.44
CA CYS A 55 3.90 6.29 9.31
C CYS A 55 4.50 5.74 10.62
N PRO A 56 5.66 5.04 10.57
CA PRO A 56 6.47 4.78 9.38
C PRO A 56 5.89 3.69 8.45
N LEU A 57 6.13 3.83 7.14
CA LEU A 57 5.74 2.81 6.17
C LEU A 57 6.72 1.64 6.19
N HIS A 58 6.20 0.42 6.15
CA HIS A 58 7.02 -0.77 5.94
C HIS A 58 7.33 -0.92 4.44
N ARG A 59 8.40 -0.24 3.98
CA ARG A 59 8.76 -0.17 2.54
C ARG A 59 8.96 -1.53 1.91
N ALA A 60 9.75 -2.41 2.53
CA ALA A 60 10.07 -3.72 1.99
C ALA A 60 8.81 -4.55 1.70
N ALA A 61 7.86 -4.59 2.65
CA ALA A 61 6.58 -5.28 2.48
C ALA A 61 5.74 -4.70 1.33
N ARG A 62 5.75 -3.37 1.14
CA ARG A 62 4.98 -2.74 0.06
C ARG A 62 5.60 -2.96 -1.31
N LEU A 63 6.93 -2.94 -1.42
CA LEU A 63 7.62 -3.35 -2.65
C LEU A 63 7.26 -4.81 -2.99
N GLU A 64 7.29 -5.70 -2.01
CA GLU A 64 6.88 -7.11 -2.17
C GLU A 64 5.41 -7.23 -2.58
N ALA A 65 4.54 -6.35 -2.06
CA ALA A 65 3.14 -6.27 -2.43
C ALA A 65 2.87 -5.55 -3.77
N GLY A 66 3.91 -5.24 -4.56
CA GLY A 66 3.78 -4.72 -5.92
C GLY A 66 3.72 -3.21 -6.06
N PHE A 67 4.03 -2.43 -5.01
CA PHE A 67 4.17 -0.98 -5.12
C PHE A 67 5.45 -0.63 -5.89
N SER A 68 5.36 0.39 -6.73
CA SER A 68 6.52 1.01 -7.36
C SER A 68 7.26 1.95 -6.41
N GLU A 69 8.52 2.24 -6.74
CA GLU A 69 9.31 3.25 -6.04
C GLU A 69 8.67 4.65 -6.09
N SER A 70 8.01 4.99 -7.20
CA SER A 70 7.24 6.24 -7.37
C SER A 70 6.11 6.34 -6.34
N GLU A 71 5.29 5.28 -6.27
CA GLU A 71 4.16 5.21 -5.33
C GLU A 71 4.63 5.30 -3.88
N LEU A 72 5.71 4.62 -3.52
CA LEU A 72 6.27 4.71 -2.17
C LEU A 72 6.76 6.11 -1.84
N GLY A 73 7.48 6.76 -2.76
CA GLY A 73 7.94 8.13 -2.56
C GLY A 73 6.79 9.12 -2.33
N ARG A 74 5.69 8.98 -3.09
CA ARG A 74 4.49 9.80 -2.90
C ARG A 74 3.74 9.48 -1.61
N LEU A 75 3.61 8.20 -1.24
CA LEU A 75 3.02 7.80 0.03
C LEU A 75 3.80 8.36 1.23
N GLU A 76 5.13 8.33 1.18
CA GLU A 76 5.98 8.92 2.22
C GLU A 76 5.86 10.44 2.29
N ALA A 77 5.69 11.11 1.16
CA ALA A 77 5.43 12.55 1.13
C ALA A 77 4.08 12.89 1.77
N LEU A 78 3.05 12.05 1.59
CA LEU A 78 1.74 12.21 2.25
C LEU A 78 1.82 12.00 3.76
N CYS A 79 2.62 11.02 4.23
CA CYS A 79 2.85 10.84 5.67
C CYS A 79 3.40 12.09 6.37
N LYS A 80 4.23 12.90 5.69
CA LYS A 80 4.88 14.08 6.28
C LYS A 80 3.93 15.28 6.46
N ARG A 81 2.69 15.20 5.94
CA ARG A 81 1.70 16.27 6.00
C ARG A 81 0.74 16.15 7.20
N SER A 82 0.77 15.03 7.93
CA SER A 82 -0.09 14.74 9.09
C SER A 82 0.64 14.89 10.42
#